data_AF-A0A1V3X138-F1
#
_entry.id   AF-A0A1V3X138-F1
#
_cell.length_a   1.000
_cell.length_b   1.000
_cell.length_c   1.000
_cell.angle_alpha   90.00
_cell.angle_beta   90.00
_cell.angle_gamma   90.00
#
_symmetry.space_group_name_H-M   'P 1'
#
loop_
_entity.id
_entity.type
_entity.pdbx_description
1 polymer ?
#
loop_
_entity_poly.entity_id
_entity_poly.type
_entity_poly.pdbx_seq_one_letter_code
_entity_poly.pdbx_strand_id
1 'polypeptide(L)'
;MPFVVAAPEMLAVAATDLAGIGSALSAANAAVVASTTGVVAAGADEVSAAVASLFSEHGQAYQVLCARAAVFHEQFVQVLTGAGARMPGLRGLMPRRCRRWDKTCWGG
;
A
#
# COMPACT_ATOMS: atom_id res chain seq x y z
N MET A 1 -0.80 -15.20 25.98
CA MET A 1 -0.70 -13.79 25.54
C MET A 1 0.25 -13.75 24.35
N PRO A 2 -0.24 -13.70 23.10
CA PRO A 2 0.66 -13.57 21.96
C PRO A 2 1.30 -12.18 22.03
N PHE A 3 2.61 -12.14 22.20
CA PHE A 3 3.40 -10.94 22.05
C PHE A 3 3.68 -10.76 20.55
N VAL A 4 3.28 -9.63 19.98
CA VAL A 4 3.68 -9.26 18.61
C VAL A 4 4.98 -8.47 18.73
N VAL A 5 6.09 -9.05 18.28
CA VAL A 5 7.35 -8.32 18.10
C VAL A 5 7.29 -7.63 16.75
N ALA A 6 7.07 -6.32 16.74
CA ALA A 6 7.20 -5.51 15.54
C ALA A 6 8.60 -4.89 15.50
N ALA A 7 9.27 -4.98 14.34
CA ALA A 7 10.51 -4.25 14.06
C ALA A 7 10.16 -2.94 13.33
N PRO A 8 10.26 -1.76 13.98
CA PRO A 8 9.89 -0.48 13.39
C PRO A 8 10.59 -0.18 12.07
N GLU A 9 11.87 -0.56 11.98
CA GLU A 9 12.70 -0.41 10.79
C GLU A 9 12.15 -1.26 9.63
N MET A 10 11.67 -2.47 9.90
CA MET A 10 11.04 -3.33 8.88
C MET A 10 9.68 -2.77 8.43
N LEU A 11 8.92 -2.14 9.34
CA LEU A 11 7.67 -1.46 8.97
C LEU A 11 7.91 -0.25 8.07
N ALA A 12 8.99 0.51 8.31
CA ALA A 12 9.37 1.63 7.46
C ALA A 12 9.82 1.19 6.06
N VAL A 13 10.59 0.09 5.97
CA VAL A 13 10.97 -0.52 4.69
C VAL A 13 9.72 -1.02 3.95
N ALA A 14 8.86 -1.79 4.63
CA ALA A 14 7.63 -2.30 4.02
C ALA A 14 6.70 -1.17 3.53
N ALA A 15 6.57 -0.07 4.28
CA ALA A 15 5.80 1.09 3.83
C ALA A 15 6.37 1.73 2.55
N THR A 16 7.70 1.77 2.43
CA THR A 16 8.38 2.27 1.24
C THR A 16 8.15 1.36 0.03
N ASP A 17 8.27 0.05 0.23
CA ASP A 17 8.02 -0.95 -0.82
C ASP A 17 6.56 -0.87 -1.30
N LEU A 18 5.60 -0.78 -0.37
CA LEU A 18 4.19 -0.62 -0.71
C LEU A 18 3.91 0.70 -1.45
N ALA A 19 4.56 1.80 -1.07
CA ALA A 19 4.44 3.05 -1.83
C ALA A 19 4.91 2.86 -3.29
N GLY A 20 6.01 2.14 -3.50
CA GLY A 20 6.50 1.76 -4.83
C GLY A 20 5.48 0.93 -5.62
N ILE A 21 4.91 -0.10 -5.00
CA ILE A 21 3.87 -0.95 -5.60
C ILE A 21 2.64 -0.12 -5.99
N GLY A 22 2.17 0.76 -5.09
CA GLY A 22 1.03 1.64 -5.33
C GLY A 22 1.26 2.56 -6.53
N SER A 23 2.45 3.14 -6.65
CA SER A 23 2.85 3.96 -7.81
C SER A 23 2.85 3.14 -9.10
N ALA A 24 3.43 1.94 -9.09
CA ALA A 24 3.49 1.07 -10.26
C ALA A 24 2.07 0.65 -10.71
N LEU A 25 1.20 0.32 -9.75
CA LEU A 25 -0.18 -0.06 -10.01
C LEU A 25 -0.99 1.11 -10.58
N SER A 26 -0.84 2.32 -10.04
CA SER A 26 -1.50 3.51 -10.58
C SER A 26 -1.06 3.79 -12.02
N ALA A 27 0.23 3.65 -12.32
CA ALA A 27 0.75 3.82 -13.67
C ALA A 27 0.20 2.75 -14.63
N ALA A 28 0.17 1.49 -14.21
CA ALA A 28 -0.40 0.39 -15.00
C ALA A 28 -1.89 0.62 -15.30
N ASN A 29 -2.68 1.02 -14.29
CA ASN A 29 -4.11 1.29 -14.46
C ASN A 29 -4.37 2.45 -15.42
N ALA A 30 -3.54 3.51 -15.34
CA ALA A 30 -3.61 4.65 -16.26
C ALA A 30 -3.26 4.25 -17.71
N ALA A 31 -2.29 3.36 -17.90
CA ALA A 31 -1.86 2.91 -19.23
C ALA A 31 -2.94 2.12 -19.98
N VAL A 32 -3.81 1.41 -19.26
CA VAL A 32 -4.85 0.55 -19.87
C VAL A 32 -6.21 1.23 -20.01
N VAL A 33 -6.38 2.48 -19.57
CA VAL A 33 -7.66 3.22 -19.65
C VAL A 33 -8.20 3.18 -21.08
N ALA A 34 -7.44 3.68 -22.06
CA ALA A 34 -7.90 3.78 -23.43
C ALA A 34 -8.25 2.41 -24.04
N SER A 35 -7.46 1.38 -23.78
CA SER A 35 -7.71 0.03 -24.30
C SER A 35 -8.93 -0.67 -23.68
N THR A 36 -9.34 -0.28 -22.47
CA THR A 36 -10.45 -0.92 -21.75
C THR A 36 -11.76 -0.15 -21.85
N THR A 37 -11.71 1.18 -22.07
CA THR A 37 -12.91 2.01 -22.26
C THR A 37 -13.21 2.35 -23.71
N GLY A 38 -12.28 2.09 -24.62
CA GLY A 38 -12.39 2.36 -26.06
C GLY A 38 -12.57 1.08 -26.88
N VAL A 39 -13.34 0.11 -26.38
CA VAL A 39 -13.54 -1.18 -27.06
C VAL A 39 -14.41 -0.95 -28.30
N VAL A 40 -13.91 -1.38 -29.46
CA VAL A 40 -14.62 -1.26 -30.73
C VAL A 40 -15.40 -2.56 -31.00
N ALA A 41 -16.58 -2.44 -31.58
CA ALA A 41 -17.39 -3.59 -32.01
C ALA A 41 -16.62 -4.45 -33.02
N ALA A 42 -16.61 -5.77 -32.81
CA ALA A 42 -15.92 -6.71 -33.70
C ALA A 42 -16.61 -6.82 -35.08
N GLY A 43 -17.90 -6.52 -35.14
CA GLY A 43 -18.73 -6.51 -36.34
C GLY A 43 -19.75 -5.38 -36.32
N ALA A 44 -20.45 -5.20 -37.45
CA ALA A 44 -21.50 -4.18 -37.59
C ALA A 44 -22.86 -4.61 -37.00
N ASP A 45 -22.92 -5.80 -36.40
CA ASP A 45 -24.14 -6.31 -35.79
C ASP A 45 -24.38 -5.72 -34.40
N GLU A 46 -25.64 -5.73 -34.00
CA GLU A 46 -26.11 -5.15 -32.73
C GLU A 46 -25.54 -5.89 -31.50
N VAL A 47 -25.22 -7.19 -31.63
CA VAL A 47 -24.63 -7.97 -30.54
C VAL A 47 -23.19 -7.54 -30.30
N SER A 48 -22.39 -7.39 -31.37
CA SER A 48 -21.02 -6.86 -31.31
C SER A 48 -20.99 -5.45 -30.72
N ALA A 49 -21.94 -4.58 -31.11
CA ALA A 49 -22.07 -3.24 -30.55
C ALA A 49 -22.42 -3.27 -29.05
N ALA A 50 -23.37 -4.11 -28.65
CA ALA A 50 -23.77 -4.26 -27.24
C ALA A 50 -22.62 -4.80 -26.38
N VAL A 51 -21.87 -5.79 -26.87
CA VAL A 51 -20.71 -6.36 -26.17
C VAL A 51 -19.60 -5.32 -26.01
N ALA A 52 -19.29 -4.55 -27.05
CA ALA A 52 -18.29 -3.47 -26.98
C ALA A 52 -18.70 -2.39 -25.96
N SER A 53 -19.99 -2.02 -25.92
CA SER A 53 -20.52 -1.07 -24.94
C SER A 53 -20.39 -1.61 -23.50
N LEU A 54 -20.75 -2.89 -23.28
CA LEU A 54 -20.67 -3.52 -21.97
C LEU A 54 -19.23 -3.51 -21.42
N PHE A 55 -18.25 -3.88 -22.24
CA PHE A 55 -16.85 -3.88 -21.81
C PHE A 55 -16.33 -2.45 -21.56
N SER A 56 -16.74 -1.49 -22.38
CA SER A 56 -16.34 -0.09 -22.20
C SER A 56 -16.89 0.49 -20.89
N GLU A 57 -18.15 0.20 -20.57
CA GLU A 57 -18.77 0.58 -19.29
C GLU A 57 -18.10 -0.12 -18.11
N HIS A 58 -17.79 -1.41 -18.23
CA HIS A 58 -17.03 -2.14 -17.23
C HIS A 58 -15.64 -1.55 -17.00
N GLY A 59 -14.94 -1.15 -18.08
CA GLY A 59 -13.66 -0.46 -18.01
C GLY A 59 -13.77 0.85 -17.23
N GLN A 60 -14.83 1.64 -17.43
CA GLN A 60 -15.06 2.87 -16.66
C GLN A 60 -15.29 2.58 -15.18
N ALA A 61 -16.14 1.59 -14.86
CA ALA A 61 -16.38 1.17 -13.48
C ALA A 61 -15.10 0.68 -12.79
N TYR A 62 -14.27 -0.08 -13.51
CA TYR A 62 -12.96 -0.53 -13.04
C TYR A 62 -12.04 0.65 -12.72
N GLN A 63 -11.98 1.68 -13.56
CA GLN A 63 -11.15 2.86 -13.30
C GLN A 63 -11.61 3.64 -12.06
N VAL A 64 -12.93 3.76 -11.84
CA VAL A 64 -13.48 4.36 -10.61
C VAL A 64 -13.08 3.55 -9.38
N LEU A 65 -13.12 2.21 -9.46
CA LEU A 65 -12.68 1.34 -8.38
C LEU A 65 -11.17 1.49 -8.11
N CYS A 66 -10.34 1.52 -9.14
CA CYS A 66 -8.89 1.72 -9.01
C CYS A 66 -8.55 3.06 -8.36
N ALA A 67 -9.27 4.14 -8.67
CA ALA A 67 -9.10 5.42 -8.01
C ALA A 67 -9.40 5.34 -6.50
N ARG A 68 -10.47 4.65 -6.11
CA ARG A 68 -10.81 4.42 -4.69
C ARG A 68 -9.76 3.56 -3.99
N ALA A 69 -9.28 2.52 -4.67
CA ALA A 69 -8.23 1.65 -4.16
C ALA A 69 -6.90 2.40 -3.95
N ALA A 70 -6.55 3.33 -4.83
CA ALA A 70 -5.36 4.17 -4.68
C ALA A 70 -5.43 5.03 -3.41
N VAL A 71 -6.57 5.68 -3.15
CA VAL A 71 -6.79 6.47 -1.92
C VAL A 71 -6.68 5.60 -0.67
N PHE A 72 -7.29 4.40 -0.69
CA PHE A 72 -7.17 3.45 0.42
C PHE A 72 -5.71 3.02 0.64
N HIS A 73 -4.97 2.74 -0.43
CA HIS A 73 -3.57 2.33 -0.37
C HIS A 73 -2.69 3.41 0.23
N GLU A 74 -2.88 4.67 -0.16
CA GLU A 74 -2.18 5.82 0.43
C GLU A 74 -2.42 5.92 1.94
N GLN A 75 -3.67 5.80 2.37
CA GLN A 75 -4.03 5.80 3.79
C GLN A 75 -3.40 4.62 4.54
N PHE A 76 -3.39 3.43 3.92
CA PHE A 76 -2.76 2.25 4.49
C PHE A 76 -1.26 2.46 4.72
N VAL A 77 -0.55 2.98 3.71
CA VAL A 77 0.89 3.29 3.82
C VAL A 77 1.14 4.34 4.90
N GLN A 78 0.33 5.40 4.97
CA GLN A 78 0.43 6.43 6.00
C GLN A 78 0.29 5.85 7.42
N VAL A 79 -0.71 4.98 7.64
CA VAL A 79 -0.92 4.31 8.93
C VAL A 79 0.25 3.39 9.26
N LEU A 80 0.78 2.65 8.28
CA LEU A 80 1.92 1.75 8.47
C LEU A 80 3.20 2.51 8.86
N THR A 81 3.48 3.64 8.20
CA THR A 81 4.58 4.54 8.55
C THR A 81 4.40 5.13 9.94
N GLY A 82 3.18 5.57 10.29
CA GLY A 82 2.85 6.11 11.61
C GLY A 82 2.98 5.07 12.73
N ALA A 83 2.62 3.81 12.47
CA ALA A 83 2.78 2.71 13.42
C ALA A 83 4.25 2.40 13.72
N GLY A 84 5.11 2.40 12.70
CA GLY A 84 6.57 2.29 12.88
C GLY A 84 7.13 3.40 13.76
N ALA A 85 6.66 4.64 13.60
CA ALA A 85 7.10 5.77 14.43
C ALA A 85 6.58 5.73 15.88
N ARG A 86 5.43 5.09 16.13
CA ARG A 86 4.80 4.99 17.47
C ARG A 86 5.41 3.90 18.33
N MET A 87 5.98 2.87 17.73
CA MET A 87 6.61 1.76 18.44
C MET A 87 8.00 2.18 18.92
N PRO A 88 8.28 2.16 20.24
CA PRO A 88 9.64 2.39 20.71
C PRO A 88 10.51 1.26 20.16
N GLY A 89 11.44 1.60 19.25
CA GLY A 89 12.44 0.65 18.82
C GLY A 89 13.15 0.07 20.03
N LEU A 90 13.62 -1.17 19.92
CA LEU A 90 14.38 -1.87 20.98
C LEU A 90 15.58 -1.06 21.50
N ARG A 91 15.99 -0.01 20.78
CA ARG A 91 17.00 0.99 21.15
C ARG A 91 16.54 1.99 22.24
N GLY A 92 15.26 2.09 22.54
CA GLY A 92 14.66 2.99 23.55
C GLY A 92 14.41 2.37 24.93
N LEU A 93 14.54 1.05 25.06
CA LEU A 93 14.38 0.33 26.34
C LEU A 93 15.64 0.38 27.22
N MET A 94 16.74 0.99 26.77
CA MET A 94 17.87 1.31 27.64
C MET A 94 17.55 2.58 28.45
N PRO A 95 17.44 2.50 29.79
CA PRO A 95 17.29 3.67 30.63
C PRO A 95 18.46 4.61 30.37
N ARG A 96 18.20 5.91 30.16
CA ARG A 96 19.25 6.93 29.96
C ARG A 96 20.26 7.02 31.12
N ARG A 97 19.99 6.35 32.25
CA ARG A 97 20.87 6.24 33.42
C ARG A 97 22.01 5.22 33.27
N CYS A 98 22.02 4.34 32.26
CA CYS A 98 23.10 3.38 32.05
C CYS A 98 24.04 3.79 30.91
N ARG A 99 24.25 5.10 30.67
CA ARG A 99 25.20 5.56 29.63
C ARG A 99 26.67 5.51 30.04
N ARG A 100 26.96 5.08 31.27
CA ARG A 100 28.32 4.83 31.74
C ARG A 100 28.30 3.48 32.44
N TRP A 101 29.03 2.52 31.89
CA TRP A 101 29.22 1.15 32.37
C TRP A 101 29.69 1.14 33.83
N ASP A 102 28.76 1.27 34.78
CA ASP A 102 29.02 1.04 36.20
C ASP A 102 28.56 -0.37 36.56
N LYS A 103 29.43 -1.11 37.25
CA LYS A 103 29.21 -2.52 37.64
C LYS A 103 28.14 -2.67 38.72
N THR A 104 27.68 -1.57 39.32
CA THR A 104 26.61 -1.54 40.34
C THR A 104 25.24 -2.01 39.84
N CYS A 105 25.02 -2.12 38.53
CA CYS A 105 23.75 -2.61 37.96
C CYS A 105 23.70 -4.13 37.72
N TRP A 106 24.77 -4.89 37.97
CA TRP A 106 24.85 -6.34 37.69
C TRP A 106 25.22 -7.17 38.94
N GLY A 107 24.73 -6.81 40.12
CA GLY A 107 24.93 -7.63 41.32
C GLY A 107 23.99 -7.29 42.45
N GLY A 108 23.09 -8.23 42.75
CA GLY A 108 22.10 -8.20 43.83
C GLY A 108 21.03 -9.25 43.57
#